data_AF-A0A7Y4QBP7-F1
#
_entry.id   AF-A0A7Y4QBP7-F1
#
_cell.length_a   1.000
_cell.length_b   1.000
_cell.length_c   1.000
_cell.angle_alpha   90.00
_cell.angle_beta   90.00
_cell.angle_gamma   90.00
#
_symmetry.space_group_name_H-M   'P 1'
#
loop_
_entity.id
_entity.type
_entity.pdbx_description
1 polymer ?
#
loop_
_entity_poly.entity_id
_entity_poly.type
_entity_poly.pdbx_seq_one_letter_code
_entity_poly.pdbx_strand_id
1 'polypeptide(L)'
;CIRVSDNGIGITNKPATEVFRLFMRGSDRSETGGVGLYLSKVCVDRLGGEIQLEKSSGEGSTFLVELPTDLTPILTERRRLQDVVRRKEREALDELRKMPSAD
;
A
#
# COMPACT_ATOMS: atom_id res chain seq x y z
N CYS A 1 8.68 10.18 11.63
CA CYS A 1 9.74 9.42 10.95
C CYS A 1 10.03 8.16 11.76
N ILE A 2 9.95 6.99 11.12
CA ILE A 2 10.19 5.68 11.73
C ILE A 2 11.29 5.01 10.90
N ARG A 3 12.34 4.52 11.56
CA ARG A 3 13.42 3.74 10.92
C ARG A 3 13.40 2.32 11.43
N VAL A 4 13.49 1.36 10.52
CA VAL A 4 13.60 -0.07 10.83
C VAL A 4 14.88 -0.59 10.20
N SER A 5 15.80 -1.05 11.04
CA SER A 5 17.08 -1.63 10.60
C SER A 5 17.14 -3.11 10.96
N ASP A 6 17.64 -3.91 10.03
CA ASP A 6 18.02 -5.30 10.24
C ASP A 6 19.54 -5.47 10.08
N ASN A 7 20.03 -6.65 10.49
CA ASN A 7 21.42 -7.07 10.36
C ASN A 7 21.56 -8.31 9.45
N GLY A 8 20.65 -8.46 8.48
CA GLY A 8 20.63 -9.58 7.54
C GLY A 8 21.64 -9.42 6.40
N ILE A 9 21.42 -10.18 5.33
CA ILE A 9 22.33 -10.21 4.16
C ILE A 9 22.21 -8.98 3.23
N GLY A 10 21.23 -8.11 3.49
CA GLY A 10 20.88 -6.99 2.62
C GLY A 10 20.22 -7.37 1.30
N ILE A 11 20.02 -6.35 0.47
CA ILE A 11 19.36 -6.37 -0.84
C ILE A 11 20.26 -5.60 -1.82
N THR A 12 21.41 -6.18 -2.17
CA THR A 12 22.43 -5.53 -3.02
C THR A 12 22.19 -5.74 -4.52
N ASN A 13 21.43 -6.77 -4.89
CA ASN A 13 21.27 -7.21 -6.27
C ASN A 13 20.04 -6.59 -6.97
N LYS A 14 19.35 -5.64 -6.34
CA LYS A 14 18.10 -5.05 -6.86
C LYS A 14 18.10 -3.54 -6.66
N PRO A 15 17.49 -2.76 -7.57
CA PRO A 15 17.23 -1.36 -7.34
C PRO A 15 16.33 -1.15 -6.12
N ALA A 16 16.58 -0.08 -5.35
CA ALA A 16 15.78 0.26 -4.17
C ALA A 16 14.28 0.44 -4.46
N THR A 17 13.93 0.89 -5.67
CA THR A 17 12.53 1.05 -6.10
C THR A 17 11.83 -0.28 -6.37
N GLU A 18 12.58 -1.33 -6.72
CA GLU A 18 11.99 -2.63 -7.05
C GLU A 18 11.66 -3.45 -5.81
N VAL A 19 12.26 -3.18 -4.65
CA VAL A 19 12.09 -4.02 -3.44
C VAL A 19 10.66 -4.06 -2.91
N PHE A 20 9.83 -3.08 -3.33
CA PHE A 20 8.42 -3.00 -2.97
C PHE A 20 7.47 -3.62 -4.00
N ARG A 21 7.96 -4.23 -5.09
CA ARG A 21 7.07 -4.90 -6.06
C ARG A 21 6.49 -6.19 -5.47
N LEU A 22 5.29 -6.54 -5.90
CA LEU A 22 4.63 -7.78 -5.51
C LEU A 22 5.48 -9.00 -5.92
N PHE A 23 5.60 -9.97 -5.00
CA PHE A 23 6.40 -11.20 -5.14
C PHE A 23 7.92 -11.00 -5.19
N MET A 24 8.42 -9.80 -4.87
CA MET A 24 9.86 -9.58 -4.77
C MET A 24 10.45 -10.26 -3.55
N ARG A 25 11.56 -10.97 -3.79
CA ARG A 25 12.35 -11.63 -2.76
C ARG A 25 13.74 -11.02 -2.74
N GLY A 26 14.27 -10.79 -1.54
CA GLY A 26 15.64 -10.33 -1.37
C GLY A 26 16.69 -11.39 -1.73
N SER A 27 16.31 -12.67 -1.68
CA SER A 27 17.14 -13.79 -2.12
C SER A 27 16.28 -14.96 -2.62
N ASP A 28 16.84 -15.77 -3.51
CA ASP A 28 16.17 -16.98 -4.04
C ASP A 28 16.01 -18.07 -2.98
N ARG A 29 16.75 -17.96 -1.86
CA ARG A 29 16.67 -18.86 -0.69
C ARG A 29 15.54 -18.50 0.27
N SER A 30 14.81 -17.41 0.03
CA SER A 30 13.65 -17.02 0.82
C SER A 30 12.52 -18.03 0.67
N GLU A 31 12.14 -18.67 1.78
CA GLU A 31 10.92 -19.49 1.87
C GLU A 31 9.63 -18.65 1.87
N THR A 32 9.74 -17.32 2.03
CA THR A 32 8.58 -16.42 2.01
C THR A 32 8.15 -16.06 0.59
N GLY A 33 6.87 -15.73 0.43
CA GLY A 33 6.26 -15.37 -0.85
C GLY A 33 6.61 -13.98 -1.41
N GLY A 34 7.41 -13.17 -0.70
CA GLY A 34 7.81 -11.83 -1.20
C GLY A 34 6.68 -10.80 -1.22
N VAL A 35 5.75 -10.87 -0.26
CA VAL A 35 4.56 -9.99 -0.18
C VAL A 35 4.67 -8.89 0.87
N GLY A 36 5.55 -9.06 1.87
CA GLY A 36 5.63 -8.19 3.03
C GLY A 36 5.88 -6.72 2.69
N LEU A 37 7.00 -6.43 2.01
CA LEU A 37 7.36 -5.05 1.64
C LEU A 37 6.33 -4.40 0.71
N TYR A 38 5.74 -5.17 -0.21
CA TYR A 38 4.64 -4.66 -1.05
C TYR A 38 3.45 -4.21 -0.20
N LEU A 39 3.01 -5.03 0.76
CA LEU A 39 1.91 -4.67 1.65
C LEU A 39 2.27 -3.47 2.53
N SER A 40 3.50 -3.38 3.03
CA SER A 40 4.00 -2.21 3.76
C SER A 40 3.90 -0.94 2.91
N LYS A 41 4.34 -0.97 1.64
CA LYS A 41 4.20 0.15 0.70
C LYS A 41 2.74 0.54 0.50
N VAL A 42 1.86 -0.43 0.23
CA VAL A 42 0.42 -0.17 0.05
C VAL A 42 -0.19 0.47 1.30
N CYS A 43 0.15 0.01 2.50
CA CYS A 43 -0.35 0.58 3.75
C CYS A 43 0.13 2.02 3.94
N VAL A 44 1.44 2.27 3.78
CA VAL A 44 2.03 3.60 3.93
C VAL A 44 1.44 4.58 2.91
N ASP A 45 1.30 4.18 1.65
CA ASP A 45 0.70 5.00 0.59
C ASP A 45 -0.76 5.34 0.90
N ARG A 46 -1.54 4.38 1.43
CA ARG A 46 -2.94 4.61 1.85
C ARG A 46 -3.07 5.53 3.07
N LEU A 47 -1.99 5.69 3.82
CA LEU A 47 -1.87 6.65 4.92
C LEU A 47 -1.25 7.98 4.44
N GLY A 48 -1.06 8.15 3.13
CA GLY A 48 -0.49 9.37 2.54
C GLY A 48 0.97 9.61 2.92
N GLY A 49 1.68 8.55 3.31
CA GLY A 49 3.10 8.61 3.63
C GLY A 49 3.99 8.05 2.54
N GLU A 50 5.25 7.88 2.89
CA GLU A 50 6.30 7.34 2.02
C GLU A 50 7.13 6.30 2.78
N ILE A 51 7.53 5.23 2.08
CA ILE A 51 8.48 4.24 2.57
C ILE A 51 9.56 4.02 1.52
N GLN A 52 10.81 4.02 1.96
CA GLN A 52 11.98 3.83 1.10
C GLN A 52 13.01 2.91 1.74
N LEU A 53 13.79 2.24 0.88
CA LEU A 53 15.02 1.56 1.28
C LEU A 53 16.13 2.61 1.35
N GLU A 54 16.54 2.96 2.56
CA GLU A 54 17.53 4.01 2.80
C GLU A 54 18.95 3.50 2.63
N LYS A 55 19.24 2.32 3.18
CA LYS A 55 20.55 1.66 3.10
C LYS A 55 20.35 0.18 2.91
N SER A 56 21.18 -0.45 2.09
CA SER A 56 21.29 -1.90 2.05
C SER A 56 22.69 -2.34 1.64
N SER A 57 23.28 -3.22 2.44
CA SER A 57 24.61 -3.80 2.21
C SER A 57 24.65 -5.22 2.78
N GLY A 58 25.79 -5.91 2.64
CA GLY A 58 26.00 -7.22 3.28
C GLY A 58 25.92 -7.23 4.82
N GLU A 59 25.71 -6.06 5.44
CA GLU A 59 25.54 -5.88 6.89
C GLU A 59 24.07 -5.69 7.29
N GLY A 60 23.13 -5.69 6.34
CA GLY A 60 21.70 -5.54 6.58
C GLY A 60 21.05 -4.44 5.75
N SER A 61 19.79 -4.15 6.06
CA SER A 61 19.02 -3.07 5.42
C SER A 61 18.40 -2.11 6.44
N THR A 62 18.18 -0.89 6.01
CA THR A 62 17.42 0.13 6.74
C THR A 62 16.31 0.67 5.87
N PHE A 63 15.08 0.58 6.38
CA PHE A 63 13.89 1.15 5.77
C PHE A 63 13.45 2.39 6.54
N LEU A 64 13.13 3.45 5.80
CA LEU A 64 12.61 4.70 6.35
C LEU A 64 11.13 4.82 6.01
N VAL A 65 10.29 5.09 7.02
CA VAL A 65 8.86 5.36 6.87
C VAL A 65 8.55 6.77 7.37
N GLU A 66 7.90 7.55 6.53
CA GLU A 66 7.41 8.88 6.82
C GLU A 66 5.89 8.89 6.67
N LEU A 67 5.20 9.37 7.70
CA LEU A 67 3.75 9.46 7.74
C LEU A 67 3.35 10.89 8.11
N PRO A 68 2.24 11.40 7.56
CA PRO A 68 1.64 12.63 8.06
C PRO A 68 1.31 12.51 9.55
N THR A 69 1.57 13.58 10.31
CA THR A 69 1.17 13.66 11.73
C THR A 69 -0.33 13.90 11.90
N ASP A 70 -1.00 14.34 10.83
CA ASP A 70 -2.45 14.51 10.76
C ASP A 70 -3.01 13.74 9.55
N LEU A 71 -3.87 12.76 9.82
CA LEU A 71 -4.54 11.95 8.80
C LEU A 71 -5.92 12.50 8.40
N THR A 72 -6.36 13.60 9.02
CA THR A 72 -7.69 14.20 8.78
C THR A 72 -7.97 14.46 7.30
N PRO A 73 -7.05 15.02 6.49
CA PRO A 73 -7.31 15.24 5.07
C PRO A 73 -7.62 13.94 4.31
N ILE A 74 -6.86 12.88 4.58
CA ILE A 74 -6.98 11.58 3.92
C ILE A 74 -8.30 10.89 4.31
N LEU A 75 -8.66 10.93 5.60
CA LEU A 75 -9.89 10.31 6.10
C LEU A 75 -11.14 11.08 5.65
N THR A 76 -11.05 12.39 5.56
CA THR A 76 -12.15 13.25 5.09
C THR A 76 -12.44 12.98 3.60
N GLU A 77 -11.40 12.95 2.77
CA GLU A 77 -11.57 12.65 1.34
C GLU A 77 -12.10 11.23 1.11
N ARG A 78 -11.57 10.23 1.86
CA ARG A 78 -12.07 8.86 1.79
C ARG A 78 -13.57 8.78 2.11
N ARG A 79 -14.01 9.47 3.16
CA ARG A 79 -15.44 9.50 3.55
C ARG A 79 -16.29 10.13 2.45
N ARG A 80 -15.83 11.26 1.89
CA ARG A 80 -16.51 11.95 0.79
C ARG A 80 -16.71 11.03 -0.41
N LEU A 81 -15.66 10.33 -0.85
CA LEU A 81 -15.73 9.42 -1.98
C LEU A 81 -16.68 8.24 -1.70
N GLN A 82 -16.67 7.69 -0.49
CA GLN A 82 -17.61 6.64 -0.08
C GLN A 82 -19.06 7.12 -0.14
N ASP A 83 -19.33 8.35 0.27
CA ASP A 83 -20.68 8.92 0.21
C ASP A 83 -21.14 9.14 -1.25
N VAL A 84 -20.24 9.54 -2.14
CA VAL A 84 -20.53 9.63 -3.59
C VAL A 84 -20.89 8.28 -4.18
N VAL A 85 -20.08 7.24 -3.91
CA VAL A 85 -20.33 5.87 -4.40
C VAL A 85 -21.69 5.37 -3.92
N ARG A 86 -21.98 5.49 -2.60
CA ARG A 86 -23.25 5.06 -2.02
C ARG A 86 -24.47 5.77 -2.61
N ARG A 87 -24.34 7.05 -3.00
CA ARG A 87 -25.43 7.78 -3.67
C ARG A 87 -25.69 7.22 -5.06
N LYS A 88 -24.65 7.04 -5.87
CA LYS A 88 -24.76 6.44 -7.20
C LYS A 88 -25.34 5.04 -7.18
N GLU A 89 -24.93 4.21 -6.21
CA GLU A 89 -25.47 2.86 -6.03
C GLU A 89 -26.97 2.87 -5.72
N ARG A 90 -27.43 3.79 -4.85
CA ARG A 90 -28.86 3.95 -4.55
C ARG A 90 -29.65 4.43 -5.77
N GLU A 91 -29.14 5.42 -6.49
CA GLU A 91 -29.76 5.94 -7.72
C GLU A 91 -29.93 4.82 -8.76
N ALA A 92 -28.88 4.03 -9.01
CA ALA A 92 -28.91 2.91 -9.95
C ALA A 92 -29.90 1.80 -9.52
N LEU A 93 -29.96 1.48 -8.23
CA LEU A 93 -30.92 0.51 -7.69
C LEU A 93 -32.37 1.01 -7.83
N ASP A 94 -32.61 2.29 -7.59
CA ASP A 94 -33.93 2.90 -7.72
C ASP A 94 -34.37 3.00 -9.19
N GLU A 95 -33.45 3.20 -10.13
CA GLU A 95 -33.72 3.11 -11.57
C GLU A 95 -34.07 1.68 -11.99
N LEU A 96 -33.30 0.68 -11.54
CA LEU A 96 -33.55 -0.73 -11.84
C LEU A 96 -34.93 -1.18 -11.34
N ARG A 97 -35.35 -0.72 -10.15
CA ARG A 97 -36.68 -1.02 -9.58
C ARG A 97 -37.84 -0.42 -10.36
N LYS A 98 -37.60 0.63 -11.16
CA LYS A 98 -38.62 1.28 -12.00
C LYS A 98 -38.72 0.63 -13.38
N MET A 99 -37.83 -0.30 -13.72
CA MET A 99 -37.90 -0.99 -15.01
C MET A 99 -39.09 -1.97 -15.00
N PRO A 100 -39.93 -1.98 -16.06
CA PRO A 100 -41.00 -2.96 -16.19
C PRO A 100 -40.42 -4.37 -16.30
N SER A 101 -41.15 -5.38 -15.80
CA SER A 101 -40.78 -6.78 -15.99
C SER A 101 -40.70 -7.08 -17.48
N ALA A 102 -39.64 -7.76 -17.91
CA ALA A 102 -39.58 -8.32 -19.25
C ALA A 102 -40.61 -9.45 -19.32
N ASP A 103 -41.70 -9.20 -20.06
CA ASP A 103 -42.72 -10.19 -20.44
C ASP A 103 -42.13 -11.24 -21.41
#